data_AF-A0A2Z6QVZ4-F1
#
_entry.id   AF-A0A2Z6QVZ4-F1
#
_cell.length_a   1.000
_cell.length_b   1.000
_cell.length_c   1.000
_cell.angle_alpha   90.00
_cell.angle_beta   90.00
_cell.angle_gamma   90.00
#
_symmetry.space_group_name_H-M   'P 1'
#
loop_
_entity.id
_entity.type
_entity.pdbx_description
1 polymer ?
#
loop_
_entity_poly.entity_id
_entity_poly.type
_entity_poly.pdbx_seq_one_letter_code
_entity_poly.pdbx_strand_id
1 'polypeptide(L)'
;MQNANNDQPILSQPSGSSNTTPKDKKKKKVPEKSVEKIFVDTNIPDEKFNNIRDIFVYDVPSSWSHNKILAELKAWGDPISMTVKKQRKYQTLQIKICLSTFTLASFEQGIWQYSLGDISIRWFPEN
;
A
#
# COMPACT_ATOMS: atom_id res chain seq x y z
N MET A 1 61.10 -29.30 -23.60
CA MET A 1 59.95 -29.22 -24.53
C MET A 1 59.38 -27.81 -24.33
N GLN A 2 59.81 -26.80 -25.12
CA GLN A 2 59.07 -26.21 -26.27
C GLN A 2 57.63 -25.81 -25.87
N ASN A 3 57.11 -24.57 -25.92
CA ASN A 3 57.33 -23.31 -26.66
C ASN A 3 56.78 -22.14 -25.78
N ALA A 4 57.36 -20.93 -25.65
CA ALA A 4 57.51 -19.82 -26.59
C ALA A 4 56.20 -19.17 -27.11
N ASN A 5 56.06 -17.88 -26.76
CA ASN A 5 55.47 -16.75 -27.50
C ASN A 5 53.96 -16.43 -27.43
N ASN A 6 53.72 -15.37 -26.64
CA ASN A 6 52.84 -14.23 -26.80
C ASN A 6 52.67 -13.77 -28.26
N ASP A 7 51.44 -13.48 -28.71
CA ASP A 7 51.15 -12.49 -29.76
C ASP A 7 49.72 -11.95 -29.64
N GLN A 8 49.66 -10.65 -29.37
CA GLN A 8 48.50 -9.78 -29.47
C GLN A 8 48.22 -9.49 -30.95
N PRO A 9 46.96 -9.22 -31.36
CA PRO A 9 46.75 -8.29 -32.46
C PRO A 9 45.82 -7.15 -32.06
N ILE A 10 46.44 -5.96 -31.96
CA ILE A 10 46.13 -4.74 -32.71
C ILE A 10 44.65 -4.44 -33.02
N LEU A 11 44.25 -3.30 -32.44
CA LEU A 11 43.16 -2.39 -32.77
C LEU A 11 42.86 -2.25 -34.27
N SER A 12 41.59 -2.32 -34.65
CA SER A 12 41.09 -1.78 -35.92
C SER A 12 39.74 -1.11 -35.69
N GLN A 13 39.71 0.22 -35.67
CA GLN A 13 38.50 1.01 -35.91
C GLN A 13 38.11 0.93 -37.38
N PRO A 14 36.81 0.91 -37.69
CA PRO A 14 36.29 1.61 -38.86
C PRO A 14 35.54 2.87 -38.42
N SER A 15 35.98 4.01 -38.93
CA SER A 15 35.27 5.29 -38.86
C SER A 15 34.28 5.41 -40.03
N GLY A 16 33.07 5.89 -39.71
CA GLY A 16 32.04 6.36 -40.64
C GLY A 16 30.97 5.31 -40.96
N SER A 17 29.67 5.58 -41.06
CA SER A 17 28.87 6.80 -40.92
C SER A 17 27.38 6.36 -40.95
N SER A 18 26.53 7.05 -40.18
CA SER A 18 25.07 7.24 -40.38
C SER A 18 24.04 6.14 -40.05
N ASN A 19 23.29 6.45 -38.98
CA ASN A 19 21.81 6.40 -38.81
C ASN A 19 21.04 5.05 -38.86
N THR A 20 20.44 4.63 -37.73
CA THR A 20 18.99 4.77 -37.40
C THR A 20 18.50 3.79 -36.30
N THR A 21 17.68 4.34 -35.38
CA THR A 21 16.74 3.70 -34.41
C THR A 21 17.25 3.00 -33.12
N PRO A 22 16.79 3.45 -31.93
CA PRO A 22 16.91 2.71 -30.66
C PRO A 22 15.60 2.00 -30.26
N LYS A 23 15.62 0.67 -30.19
CA LYS A 23 14.62 -0.20 -29.52
C LYS A 23 15.44 -1.29 -28.79
N ASP A 24 15.26 -1.66 -27.53
CA ASP A 24 14.15 -1.53 -26.60
C ASP A 24 14.67 -1.24 -25.19
N LYS A 25 14.18 -0.16 -24.56
CA LYS A 25 14.34 0.02 -23.12
C LYS A 25 13.42 -0.96 -22.43
N LYS A 26 13.99 -2.02 -21.86
CA LYS A 26 13.38 -2.88 -20.84
C LYS A 26 12.82 -1.97 -19.73
N LYS A 27 11.54 -1.60 -19.83
CA LYS A 27 10.83 -0.85 -18.79
C LYS A 27 10.84 -1.71 -17.54
N LYS A 28 11.74 -1.40 -16.60
CA LYS A 28 11.54 -1.77 -15.20
C LYS A 28 10.17 -1.23 -14.83
N LYS A 29 9.17 -2.11 -14.66
CA LYS A 29 7.90 -1.78 -14.02
C LYS A 29 8.26 -1.34 -12.61
N VAL A 30 8.39 -0.03 -12.42
CA VAL A 30 8.37 0.55 -11.08
C VAL A 30 7.00 0.13 -10.51
N PRO A 31 6.93 -0.57 -9.37
CA PRO A 31 5.66 -0.77 -8.71
C PRO A 31 5.14 0.62 -8.36
N GLU A 32 4.12 1.04 -9.09
CA GLU A 32 3.39 2.28 -8.83
C GLU A 32 2.86 2.16 -7.40
N LYS A 33 3.47 2.92 -6.47
CA LYS A 33 3.00 3.01 -5.09
C LYS A 33 1.70 3.81 -5.15
N SER A 34 0.57 3.15 -5.40
CA SER A 34 -0.73 3.80 -5.38
C SER A 34 -1.12 4.07 -3.93
N VAL A 35 -1.17 5.36 -3.59
CA VAL A 35 -1.76 5.87 -2.36
C VAL A 35 -3.04 6.59 -2.79
N GLU A 36 -4.18 6.10 -2.33
CA GLU A 36 -5.49 6.65 -2.69
C GLU A 36 -6.19 7.11 -1.42
N LYS A 37 -6.70 8.35 -1.41
CA LYS A 37 -7.42 8.94 -0.28
C LYS A 37 -8.90 9.10 -0.63
N ILE A 38 -9.76 8.62 0.26
CA ILE A 38 -11.22 8.60 0.10
C ILE A 38 -11.81 9.33 1.29
N PHE A 39 -12.71 10.28 1.00
CA PHE A 39 -13.53 10.95 1.99
C PHE A 39 -14.93 10.36 1.95
N VAL A 40 -15.50 10.13 3.13
CA VAL A 40 -16.86 9.61 3.30
C VAL A 40 -17.67 10.75 3.89
N ASP A 41 -18.72 11.17 3.21
CA ASP A 41 -19.63 12.21 3.68
C ASP A 41 -20.50 11.68 4.83
N THR A 42 -19.87 11.42 5.98
CA THR A 42 -20.55 10.95 7.19
C THR A 42 -20.77 12.15 8.10
N ASN A 43 -22.03 12.53 8.28
CA ASN A 43 -22.42 13.54 9.26
C ASN A 43 -22.33 12.92 10.67
N ILE A 44 -21.30 13.27 11.42
CA ILE A 44 -21.06 12.75 12.77
C ILE A 44 -21.64 13.76 13.76
N PRO A 45 -22.62 13.40 14.60
CA PRO A 45 -23.14 14.28 15.64
C PRO A 45 -22.03 14.75 16.59
N ASP A 46 -22.10 16.00 17.05
CA ASP A 46 -21.05 16.63 17.84
C ASP A 46 -20.66 15.85 19.11
N GLU A 47 -21.62 15.16 19.71
CA GLU A 47 -21.42 14.35 20.92
C GLU A 47 -20.49 13.13 20.69
N LYS A 48 -20.30 12.70 19.43
CA LYS A 48 -19.51 11.53 19.07
C LYS A 48 -18.07 11.84 18.66
N PHE A 49 -17.67 13.12 18.63
CA PHE A 49 -16.28 13.50 18.30
C PHE A 49 -15.26 12.83 19.23
N ASN A 50 -15.61 12.60 20.50
CA ASN A 50 -14.76 11.91 21.47
C ASN A 50 -14.43 10.46 21.12
N ASN A 51 -15.19 9.85 20.19
CA ASN A 51 -15.00 8.47 19.74
C ASN A 51 -14.26 8.39 18.40
N ILE A 52 -13.90 9.54 17.82
CA ILE A 52 -13.10 9.57 16.59
C ILE A 52 -11.68 9.14 16.93
N ARG A 53 -11.20 8.16 16.17
CA ARG A 53 -9.83 7.66 16.24
C ARG A 53 -9.24 7.62 14.85
N ASP A 54 -7.96 7.94 14.79
CA ASP A 54 -7.11 7.71 13.64
C ASP A 54 -6.40 6.35 13.86
N ILE A 55 -6.59 5.41 12.93
CA ILE A 55 -6.20 4.00 13.07
C ILE A 55 -5.45 3.53 11.83
N PHE A 56 -4.32 2.86 12.04
CA PHE A 56 -3.64 2.09 11.00
C PHE A 56 -4.13 0.64 10.98
N VAL A 57 -4.51 0.14 9.81
CA VAL A 57 -4.94 -1.25 9.62
C VAL A 57 -4.01 -1.96 8.65
N TYR A 58 -3.55 -3.16 9.03
CA TYR A 58 -2.64 -4.01 8.27
C TYR A 58 -3.31 -5.33 7.86
N ASP A 59 -2.63 -6.05 6.96
CA ASP A 59 -3.03 -7.37 6.45
C ASP A 59 -4.35 -7.42 5.68
N VAL A 60 -4.85 -6.27 5.21
CA VAL A 60 -6.01 -6.23 4.33
C VAL A 60 -5.63 -6.79 2.96
N PRO A 61 -6.36 -7.76 2.38
CA PRO A 61 -6.03 -8.29 1.06
C PRO A 61 -6.10 -7.21 -0.01
N SER A 62 -5.12 -7.18 -0.92
CA SER A 62 -5.09 -6.20 -2.01
C SER A 62 -6.10 -6.45 -3.12
N SER A 63 -6.85 -7.55 -3.01
CA SER A 63 -8.03 -7.90 -3.83
C SER A 63 -9.30 -7.20 -3.36
N TRP A 64 -9.34 -6.64 -2.14
CA TRP A 64 -10.51 -5.93 -1.64
C TRP A 64 -10.60 -4.54 -2.29
N SER A 65 -11.77 -4.24 -2.86
CA SER A 65 -12.09 -2.90 -3.38
C SER A 65 -12.37 -1.92 -2.25
N HIS A 66 -12.22 -0.62 -2.51
CA HIS A 66 -12.51 0.43 -1.55
C HIS A 66 -13.94 0.34 -0.99
N ASN A 67 -14.92 0.04 -1.85
CA ASN A 67 -16.32 -0.13 -1.43
C ASN A 67 -16.50 -1.31 -0.47
N LYS A 68 -15.79 -2.42 -0.72
CA LYS A 68 -15.82 -3.58 0.18
C LYS A 68 -15.23 -3.22 1.54
N ILE A 69 -14.05 -2.58 1.56
CA ILE A 69 -13.41 -2.15 2.80
C ILE A 69 -14.35 -1.22 3.59
N LEU A 70 -14.94 -0.24 2.91
CA LEU A 70 -15.85 0.72 3.53
C LEU A 70 -17.10 0.05 4.13
N ALA A 71 -17.66 -0.95 3.43
CA ALA A 71 -18.81 -1.71 3.93
C ALA A 71 -18.46 -2.48 5.21
N GLU A 72 -17.29 -3.12 5.28
CA GLU A 72 -16.86 -3.83 6.49
C GLU A 72 -16.51 -2.86 7.64
N LEU A 73 -15.94 -1.69 7.32
CA LEU A 73 -15.65 -0.66 8.33
C LEU A 73 -16.91 -0.10 9.00
N LYS A 74 -18.08 -0.16 8.35
CA LYS A 74 -19.35 0.23 8.98
C LYS A 74 -19.71 -0.64 10.18
N ALA A 75 -19.21 -1.88 10.26
CA ALA A 75 -19.39 -2.72 11.44
C ALA A 75 -18.57 -2.22 12.65
N TRP A 76 -17.49 -1.48 12.40
CA TRP A 76 -16.65 -0.91 13.45
C TRP A 76 -17.22 0.41 13.97
N GLY A 77 -17.83 1.19 13.10
CA GLY A 77 -18.42 2.49 13.39
C GLY A 77 -18.63 3.30 12.11
N ASP A 78 -18.52 4.62 12.22
CA ASP A 78 -18.80 5.56 11.14
C ASP A 78 -17.50 6.09 10.52
N PRO A 79 -17.05 5.56 9.36
CA PRO A 79 -15.82 6.01 8.72
C PRO A 79 -15.98 7.43 8.16
N ILE A 80 -14.95 8.25 8.33
CA ILE A 80 -14.89 9.65 7.89
C ILE A 80 -13.94 9.79 6.71
N SER A 81 -12.75 9.19 6.83
CA SER A 81 -11.79 9.15 5.73
C SER A 81 -10.95 7.89 5.77
N MET A 82 -10.45 7.49 4.61
CA MET A 82 -9.60 6.32 4.45
C MET A 82 -8.52 6.62 3.43
N THR A 83 -7.27 6.37 3.79
CA THR A 83 -6.16 6.33 2.85
C THR A 83 -5.71 4.89 2.70
N VAL A 84 -5.62 4.42 1.46
CA VAL A 84 -5.24 3.04 1.13
C VAL A 84 -3.89 3.06 0.44
N LYS A 85 -3.00 2.18 0.88
CA LYS A 85 -1.68 1.97 0.27
C LYS A 85 -1.50 0.51 -0.09
N LYS A 86 -1.50 0.22 -1.39
CA LYS A 86 -1.35 -1.16 -1.89
C LYS A 86 0.11 -1.61 -1.86
N GLN A 87 0.35 -2.80 -1.31
CA GLN A 87 1.66 -3.42 -1.16
C GLN A 87 1.62 -4.92 -1.52
N ARG A 88 1.88 -5.24 -2.80
CA ARG A 88 1.83 -6.62 -3.34
C ARG A 88 0.46 -7.28 -3.06
N LYS A 89 0.42 -8.34 -2.24
CA LYS A 89 -0.77 -9.13 -1.92
C LYS A 89 -1.63 -8.52 -0.80
N TYR A 90 -1.12 -7.50 -0.09
CA TYR A 90 -1.85 -6.79 0.96
C TYR A 90 -1.91 -5.30 0.69
N GLN A 91 -2.70 -4.59 1.48
CA GLN A 91 -2.77 -3.14 1.54
C GLN A 91 -2.85 -2.69 2.99
N THR A 92 -2.32 -1.50 3.24
CA THR A 92 -2.40 -0.81 4.53
C THR A 92 -3.47 0.26 4.43
N LEU A 93 -4.28 0.42 5.46
CA LEU A 93 -5.26 1.49 5.57
C LEU A 93 -4.84 2.44 6.67
N GLN A 94 -5.03 3.72 6.45
CA GLN A 94 -5.04 4.75 7.48
C GLN A 94 -6.47 5.31 7.49
N ILE A 95 -7.22 5.05 8.55
CA ILE A 95 -8.63 5.41 8.63
C ILE A 95 -8.86 6.40 9.75
N LYS A 96 -9.69 7.39 9.47
CA LYS A 96 -10.32 8.23 10.48
C LYS A 96 -11.75 7.75 10.64
N ILE A 97 -12.11 7.25 11.81
CA ILE A 97 -13.40 6.60 12.06
C ILE A 97 -13.94 6.98 13.43
N CYS A 98 -15.24 7.26 13.53
CA CYS A 98 -15.93 7.29 14.82
C CYS A 98 -16.28 5.87 15.22
N LEU A 99 -15.55 5.33 16.19
CA LEU A 99 -15.76 3.96 16.64
C LEU A 99 -17.10 3.83 17.38
N SER A 100 -17.74 2.67 17.21
CA SER A 100 -18.84 2.26 18.11
C SER A 100 -18.30 2.02 19.52
N THR A 101 -19.16 2.07 20.54
CA THR A 101 -18.76 1.83 21.94
C THR A 101 -18.10 0.46 22.14
N PHE A 102 -18.58 -0.57 21.45
CA PHE A 102 -18.03 -1.92 21.50
C PHE A 102 -16.61 -2.00 20.89
N THR A 103 -16.45 -1.43 19.69
CA THR A 103 -15.16 -1.40 19.00
C THR A 103 -14.15 -0.52 19.75
N LEU A 104 -14.60 0.60 20.29
CA LEU A 104 -13.78 1.51 21.09
C LEU A 104 -13.25 0.82 22.35
N ALA A 105 -14.10 0.07 23.07
CA ALA A 105 -13.66 -0.68 24.24
C ALA A 105 -12.56 -1.71 23.89
N SER A 106 -12.67 -2.38 22.73
CA SER A 106 -11.64 -3.32 22.25
C SER A 106 -10.33 -2.61 21.92
N PHE A 107 -10.43 -1.43 21.31
CA PHE A 107 -9.29 -0.59 20.96
C PHE A 107 -8.56 -0.07 22.21
N GLU A 108 -9.31 0.41 23.22
CA GLU A 108 -8.76 0.93 24.48
C GLU A 108 -8.15 -0.17 25.38
N GLN A 109 -8.64 -1.40 25.26
CA GLN A 109 -8.03 -2.57 25.91
C GLN A 109 -6.66 -2.95 25.32
N GLY A 110 -6.22 -2.30 24.23
CA GLY A 110 -4.94 -2.60 23.58
C GLY A 110 -4.95 -3.92 22.80
N ILE A 111 -6.14 -4.44 22.46
CA ILE A 111 -6.26 -5.60 21.58
C ILE A 111 -5.75 -5.15 20.21
N TRP A 112 -4.71 -5.77 19.68
CA TRP A 112 -4.11 -5.37 18.39
C TRP A 112 -4.66 -6.19 17.21
N GLN A 113 -5.33 -7.32 17.46
CA GLN A 113 -5.93 -8.17 16.45
C GLN A 113 -7.46 -8.03 16.48
N TYR A 114 -8.07 -7.69 15.34
CA TYR A 114 -9.51 -7.48 15.26
C TYR A 114 -10.08 -8.06 13.96
N SER A 115 -11.38 -8.39 13.94
CA SER A 115 -12.05 -8.93 12.76
C SER A 115 -12.55 -7.80 11.84
N LEU A 116 -12.23 -7.90 10.56
CA LEU A 116 -12.79 -7.07 9.50
C LEU A 116 -13.50 -8.00 8.51
N GLY A 117 -14.83 -8.11 8.59
CA GLY A 117 -15.56 -9.17 7.90
C GLY A 117 -15.04 -10.55 8.33
N ASP A 118 -14.72 -11.41 7.35
CA ASP A 118 -14.28 -12.79 7.58
C ASP A 118 -12.76 -12.94 7.83
N ILE A 119 -12.01 -11.83 7.93
CA ILE A 119 -10.54 -11.87 8.11
C ILE A 119 -10.13 -11.28 9.45
N SER A 120 -9.06 -11.84 10.04
CA SER A 120 -8.35 -11.22 11.15
C SER A 120 -7.32 -10.24 10.61
N ILE A 121 -7.40 -8.99 11.05
CA ILE A 121 -6.46 -7.92 10.70
C ILE A 121 -5.70 -7.47 11.95
N ARG A 122 -4.72 -6.59 11.74
CA ARG A 122 -4.05 -5.87 12.82
C ARG A 122 -4.36 -4.40 12.73
N TRP A 123 -4.74 -3.79 13.86
CA TRP A 123 -4.98 -2.36 13.94
C TRP A 123 -4.11 -1.70 15.01
N PHE A 124 -3.78 -0.43 14.82
CA PHE A 124 -2.94 0.33 15.74
C PHE A 124 -3.41 1.79 15.81
N PRO A 125 -3.32 2.44 16.98
CA PRO A 125 -3.49 3.89 17.05
C PRO A 125 -2.44 4.57 16.16
N GLU A 126 -2.87 5.61 15.45
CA GLU A 126 -1.96 6.57 14.85
C GLU A 126 -1.41 7.49 15.96
N ASN A 127 -0.08 7.51 16.11
CA ASN A 127 0.63 8.28 17.14
C ASN A 127 0.56 9.79 16.91
#